data_AF-A0A2H3B5J6-F1
#
_entry.id   AF-A0A2H3B5J6-F1
#
_cell.length_a   1.000
_cell.length_b   1.000
_cell.length_c   1.000
_cell.angle_alpha   90.00
_cell.angle_beta   90.00
_cell.angle_gamma   90.00
#
_symmetry.space_group_name_H-M   'P 1'
#
loop_
_entity.id
_entity.type
_entity.pdbx_description
1 polymer ?
#
loop_
_entity_poly.entity_id
_entity_poly.type
_entity_poly.pdbx_seq_one_letter_code
_entity_poly.pdbx_strand_id
1 'polypeptide(L)'
;MEQSSTEKLVSMVRLLDGPSVKAEEIEWAMDLEAGKTLIDWLAAQMPSYLDVEDGNIELAQKIVLTGFSLEKEEVEALANIKTNFGDDRDTIPTPKNYSIPSEAREHVRLIDMESTYIEDEIELLRNRLKQTKIANRRMTQTMKELKREIGRTRDEISASQERLAEMSIKADSTASTSIRCASEVLDALKTEGAGNASTDAELKAYANYRSAVVARTQQQVEDIVTAAATGIPSEAELEQVAKRVAKKLYGEGDVVKVAEDVFFCQQMEEVCEELEQTDRRAGVANLLLKVKSEQERQVDGDVDMDINDELEMAWRLDQMDLLKEKLEILQNAIKNFEGNIIPPLQLLYDSVKTSVSHMAEAEGLTAALGEEMEESVESSHLVKDSPEISKETITEAETLQAGLVDLLKKLQDLRPANSEPLVLLDHQDVLRELKAIKEQEHSLELEEERGAAALNQGLERLRGSLELLLSDTYQHAPLNTSPPYALPLELRNLERETLKMSEELRQSVVILQKNVASLESDRSTKKLQSFVHHALKSPELRSK
;
A
#
# COMPACT_ATOMS: atom_id res chain seq x y z
N MET A 1 65.51 -65.42 -12.45
CA MET A 1 65.50 -66.70 -13.19
C MET A 1 64.64 -66.46 -14.41
N GLU A 2 65.20 -66.56 -15.61
CA GLU A 2 64.42 -66.45 -16.85
C GLU A 2 63.53 -67.69 -16.96
N GLN A 3 62.20 -67.50 -17.00
CA GLN A 3 61.26 -68.60 -17.26
C GLN A 3 61.51 -69.18 -18.66
N SER A 4 61.48 -70.51 -18.79
CA SER A 4 61.59 -71.19 -20.08
C SER A 4 60.45 -70.79 -21.02
N SER A 5 60.66 -70.77 -22.34
CA SER A 5 59.61 -70.46 -23.33
C SER A 5 58.36 -71.35 -23.17
N THR A 6 58.56 -72.61 -22.78
CA THR A 6 57.47 -73.57 -22.50
C THR A 6 56.68 -73.22 -21.24
N GLU A 7 57.34 -72.72 -20.18
CA GLU A 7 56.70 -72.28 -18.94
C GLU A 7 55.92 -70.97 -19.14
N LYS A 8 56.45 -70.05 -19.96
CA LYS A 8 55.75 -68.82 -20.37
C LYS A 8 54.47 -69.15 -21.15
N LEU A 9 54.53 -70.12 -22.06
CA LEU A 9 53.38 -70.56 -22.84
C LEU A 9 52.31 -71.23 -21.95
N VAL A 10 52.69 -72.11 -21.02
CA VAL A 10 51.74 -72.71 -20.06
C VAL A 10 51.07 -71.64 -19.20
N SER A 11 51.84 -70.65 -18.74
CA SER A 11 51.31 -69.52 -17.98
C SER A 11 50.32 -68.68 -18.81
N MET A 12 50.62 -68.43 -20.08
CA MET A 12 49.73 -67.75 -21.02
C MET A 12 48.40 -68.49 -21.22
N VAL A 13 48.45 -69.81 -21.44
CA VAL A 13 47.25 -70.66 -21.59
C VAL A 13 46.39 -70.60 -20.33
N ARG A 14 47.01 -70.64 -19.14
CA ARG A 14 46.30 -70.55 -17.87
C ARG A 14 45.67 -69.17 -17.63
N LEU A 15 46.36 -68.09 -17.97
CA LEU A 15 45.87 -66.71 -17.81
C LEU A 15 44.68 -66.39 -18.72
N LEU A 16 44.62 -67.05 -19.88
CA LEU A 16 43.50 -66.99 -20.84
C LEU A 16 42.38 -67.99 -20.52
N ASP A 17 42.34 -68.53 -19.30
CA ASP A 17 41.34 -69.49 -18.83
C ASP A 17 41.27 -70.79 -19.68
N GLY A 18 42.41 -71.17 -20.28
CA GLY A 18 42.58 -72.40 -21.05
C GLY A 18 42.77 -73.67 -20.19
N PRO A 19 42.88 -74.84 -20.82
CA PRO A 19 43.05 -76.11 -20.10
C PRO A 19 44.38 -76.15 -19.33
N SER A 20 44.39 -76.90 -18.21
CA SER A 20 45.60 -77.10 -17.40
C SER A 20 46.59 -78.01 -18.12
N VAL A 21 47.50 -77.41 -18.90
CA VAL A 21 48.58 -78.12 -19.62
C VAL A 21 49.87 -78.05 -18.80
N LYS A 22 50.65 -79.13 -18.73
CA LYS A 22 51.98 -79.13 -18.08
C LYS A 22 53.08 -78.81 -19.09
N ALA A 23 54.19 -78.21 -18.64
CA ALA A 23 55.31 -77.88 -19.52
C ALA A 23 55.88 -79.11 -20.25
N GLU A 24 55.95 -80.24 -19.54
CA GLU A 24 56.37 -81.56 -20.05
C GLU A 24 55.51 -82.05 -21.22
N GLU A 25 54.24 -81.64 -21.30
CA GLU A 25 53.31 -82.03 -22.38
C GLU A 25 53.55 -81.24 -23.68
N ILE A 26 54.35 -80.17 -23.62
CA ILE A 26 54.66 -79.28 -24.74
C ILE A 26 56.14 -79.41 -25.16
N GLU A 27 57.00 -79.97 -24.30
CA GLU A 27 58.45 -80.11 -24.57
C GLU A 27 58.76 -80.88 -25.87
N TRP A 28 57.94 -81.86 -26.26
CA TRP A 28 58.11 -82.58 -27.53
C TRP A 28 58.08 -81.65 -28.75
N ALA A 29 57.37 -80.52 -28.68
CA ALA A 29 57.29 -79.55 -29.78
C ALA A 29 58.57 -78.71 -29.90
N MET A 30 59.41 -78.65 -28.86
CA MET A 30 60.73 -78.00 -28.90
C MET A 30 61.77 -78.84 -29.67
N ASP A 31 61.55 -80.15 -29.82
CA ASP A 31 62.40 -81.04 -30.60
C ASP A 31 62.26 -80.83 -32.12
N LEU A 32 61.19 -80.16 -32.55
CA LEU A 32 60.94 -79.77 -33.94
C LEU A 32 61.28 -78.29 -34.14
N GLU A 33 62.09 -77.98 -35.14
CA GLU A 33 62.53 -76.59 -35.41
C GLU A 33 61.35 -75.64 -35.66
N ALA A 34 60.32 -76.10 -36.38
CA ALA A 34 59.09 -75.34 -36.60
C ALA A 34 58.28 -75.14 -35.31
N GLY A 35 58.23 -76.15 -34.44
CA GLY A 35 57.53 -76.08 -33.16
C GLY A 35 58.23 -75.15 -32.17
N LYS A 36 59.56 -75.23 -32.08
CA LYS A 36 60.40 -74.32 -31.31
C LYS A 36 60.21 -72.87 -31.73
N THR A 37 60.24 -72.58 -33.03
CA THR A 37 60.04 -71.22 -33.56
C THR A 37 58.67 -70.66 -33.18
N LEU A 38 57.62 -71.49 -33.21
CA LEU A 38 56.27 -71.09 -32.83
C LEU A 38 56.15 -70.83 -31.33
N ILE A 39 56.71 -71.70 -30.49
CA ILE A 39 56.70 -71.55 -29.03
C ILE A 39 57.49 -70.32 -28.60
N ASP A 40 58.67 -70.09 -29.19
CA ASP A 40 59.48 -68.90 -28.92
C ASP A 40 58.76 -67.62 -29.39
N TRP A 41 58.06 -67.65 -30.52
CA TRP A 41 57.25 -66.52 -30.99
C TRP A 41 56.08 -66.19 -30.04
N LEU A 42 55.36 -67.21 -29.55
CA LEU A 42 54.28 -67.04 -28.58
C LEU A 42 54.81 -66.57 -27.23
N ALA A 43 55.92 -67.14 -26.76
CA ALA A 43 56.57 -66.72 -25.53
C ALA A 43 57.12 -65.29 -25.62
N ALA A 44 57.47 -64.81 -26.81
CA ALA A 44 57.88 -63.42 -27.05
C ALA A 44 56.70 -62.42 -26.99
N GLN A 45 55.45 -62.88 -27.16
CA GLN A 45 54.27 -62.03 -26.97
C GLN A 45 53.97 -61.78 -25.48
N MET A 46 54.55 -62.56 -24.57
CA MET A 46 54.45 -62.37 -23.12
C MET A 46 55.51 -61.34 -22.66
N PRO A 47 55.12 -60.13 -22.23
CA PRO A 47 56.07 -59.14 -21.76
C PRO A 47 56.80 -59.69 -20.52
N SER A 48 58.13 -59.81 -20.63
CA SER A 48 58.97 -60.39 -19.57
C SER A 48 59.28 -59.38 -18.45
N TYR A 49 58.93 -58.11 -18.65
CA TYR A 49 59.06 -57.02 -17.68
C TYR A 49 57.92 -56.01 -17.92
N LEU A 50 56.96 -55.97 -17.01
CA LEU A 50 56.01 -54.87 -16.92
C LEU A 50 56.39 -54.11 -15.65
N ASP A 51 56.80 -52.84 -15.79
CA ASP A 51 57.09 -51.91 -14.68
C ASP A 51 55.77 -51.52 -14.02
N VAL A 52 55.13 -52.48 -13.34
CA VAL A 52 53.92 -52.26 -12.56
C VAL A 52 54.37 -52.16 -11.11
N GLU A 53 54.47 -50.92 -10.62
CA GLU A 53 54.93 -50.61 -9.26
C GLU A 53 54.04 -51.23 -8.15
N ASP A 54 52.84 -51.72 -8.50
CA ASP A 54 51.90 -52.37 -7.57
C ASP A 54 51.51 -53.78 -8.04
N GLY A 55 52.28 -54.78 -7.61
CA GLY A 55 51.84 -56.13 -7.18
C GLY A 55 50.94 -57.01 -8.06
N ASN A 56 50.47 -56.59 -9.25
CA ASN A 56 49.47 -57.30 -10.02
C ASN A 56 49.93 -57.58 -11.46
N ILE A 57 51.13 -58.16 -11.55
CA ILE A 57 51.78 -58.56 -12.81
C ILE A 57 50.88 -59.54 -13.59
N GLU A 58 50.15 -60.43 -12.90
CA GLU A 58 49.21 -61.36 -13.54
C GLU A 58 48.03 -60.65 -14.23
N LEU A 59 47.47 -59.59 -13.62
CA LEU A 59 46.40 -58.80 -14.24
C LEU A 59 46.90 -58.01 -15.44
N ALA A 60 48.10 -57.43 -15.35
CA ALA A 60 48.71 -56.69 -16.45
C ALA A 60 49.07 -57.61 -17.63
N GLN A 61 49.59 -58.81 -17.35
CA GLN A 61 49.77 -59.85 -18.36
C GLN A 61 48.44 -60.31 -18.95
N LYS A 62 47.39 -60.49 -18.13
CA LYS A 62 46.05 -60.83 -18.62
C LYS A 62 45.50 -59.77 -19.57
N ILE A 63 45.65 -58.47 -19.27
CA ILE A 63 45.21 -57.36 -20.13
C ILE A 63 45.93 -57.36 -21.49
N VAL A 64 47.25 -57.57 -21.49
CA VAL A 64 48.02 -57.66 -22.75
C VAL A 64 47.56 -58.86 -23.57
N LEU A 65 47.37 -60.01 -22.92
CA LEU A 65 46.92 -61.23 -23.59
C LEU A 65 45.49 -61.14 -24.10
N THR A 66 44.60 -60.40 -23.42
CA THR A 66 43.23 -60.17 -23.90
C THR A 66 43.19 -59.38 -25.22
N GLY A 67 44.21 -58.58 -25.52
CA GLY A 67 44.32 -57.89 -26.81
C GLY A 67 44.69 -58.80 -27.99
N PHE A 68 45.18 -60.02 -27.71
CA PHE A 68 45.55 -61.02 -28.73
C PHE A 68 44.62 -62.24 -28.74
N SER A 69 43.79 -62.41 -27.71
CA SER A 69 42.82 -63.50 -27.63
C SER A 69 41.56 -63.16 -28.40
N LEU A 70 41.03 -64.14 -29.12
CA LEU A 70 39.70 -64.01 -29.72
C LEU A 70 38.62 -64.19 -28.64
N GLU A 71 37.64 -63.30 -28.60
CA GLU A 71 36.46 -63.45 -27.75
C GLU A 71 35.58 -64.61 -28.23
N LYS A 72 34.76 -65.13 -27.32
CA LYS A 72 33.90 -66.29 -27.61
C LYS A 72 33.01 -66.05 -28.83
N GLU A 73 32.46 -64.85 -28.97
CA GLU A 73 31.63 -64.44 -30.10
C GLU A 73 32.42 -64.37 -31.42
N GLU A 74 33.69 -63.99 -31.38
CA GLU A 74 34.58 -63.96 -32.54
C GLU A 74 34.94 -65.39 -32.99
N VAL A 75 35.18 -66.28 -32.02
CA VAL A 75 35.42 -67.72 -32.27
C VAL A 75 34.17 -68.38 -32.88
N GLU A 76 32.98 -68.07 -32.36
CA GLU A 76 31.71 -68.53 -32.92
C GLU A 76 31.48 -68.00 -34.34
N ALA A 77 31.78 -66.72 -34.59
CA ALA A 77 31.70 -66.11 -35.92
C ALA A 77 32.68 -66.77 -36.90
N LEU A 78 33.93 -67.02 -36.50
CA LEU A 78 34.93 -67.69 -37.33
C LEU A 78 34.57 -69.16 -37.60
N ALA A 79 34.00 -69.87 -36.63
CA ALA A 79 33.51 -71.23 -36.81
C ALA A 79 32.37 -71.28 -37.86
N ASN A 80 31.45 -70.31 -37.80
CA ASN A 80 30.34 -70.19 -38.76
C ASN A 80 30.80 -69.79 -40.18
N ILE A 81 31.88 -69.01 -40.31
CA ILE A 81 32.51 -68.71 -41.60
C ILE A 81 33.12 -69.98 -42.20
N LYS A 82 33.81 -70.79 -41.39
CA LYS A 82 34.45 -72.04 -41.83
C LYS A 82 33.46 -73.11 -42.30
N THR A 83 32.21 -73.07 -41.83
CA THR A 83 31.14 -73.96 -42.30
C THR A 83 30.47 -73.49 -43.59
N ASN A 84 30.51 -72.19 -43.89
CA ASN A 84 29.81 -71.58 -45.03
C ASN A 84 30.71 -71.32 -46.24
N PHE A 85 32.01 -71.19 -46.04
CA PHE A 85 32.99 -71.08 -47.12
C PHE A 85 33.71 -72.43 -47.26
N GLY A 86 33.47 -73.14 -48.36
CA GLY A 86 34.31 -74.28 -48.75
C GLY A 86 35.78 -73.86 -48.86
N ASP A 87 36.69 -74.84 -48.76
CA ASP A 87 38.17 -74.79 -48.58
C ASP A 87 38.96 -73.95 -49.61
N ASP A 88 38.51 -72.73 -49.89
CA ASP A 88 39.16 -71.74 -50.74
C ASP A 88 40.00 -70.84 -49.83
N ARG A 89 41.28 -71.17 -49.74
CA ARG A 89 42.24 -70.65 -48.75
C ARG A 89 42.87 -69.31 -49.14
N ASP A 90 42.27 -68.57 -50.05
CA ASP A 90 42.84 -67.31 -50.52
C ASP A 90 42.16 -66.10 -49.86
N THR A 91 42.81 -65.63 -48.79
CA THR A 91 42.66 -64.30 -48.17
C THR A 91 41.24 -63.89 -47.80
N ILE A 92 40.81 -64.24 -46.58
CA ILE A 92 39.69 -63.57 -45.92
C ILE A 92 40.06 -62.09 -45.75
N PRO A 93 39.36 -61.13 -46.40
CA PRO A 93 39.69 -59.72 -46.25
C PRO A 93 39.36 -59.28 -44.83
N THR A 94 40.39 -58.90 -44.06
CA THR A 94 40.21 -58.30 -42.73
C THR A 94 39.40 -57.00 -42.88
N PRO A 95 38.27 -56.84 -42.17
CA PRO A 95 37.51 -55.60 -42.20
C PRO A 95 38.38 -54.44 -41.71
N LYS A 96 38.46 -53.34 -42.48
CA LYS A 96 39.31 -52.18 -42.13
C LYS A 96 38.95 -51.50 -40.80
N ASN A 97 37.75 -51.76 -40.29
CA ASN A 97 37.19 -51.17 -39.07
C ASN A 97 36.71 -52.26 -38.12
N TYR A 98 37.56 -53.24 -37.84
CA TYR A 98 37.25 -54.24 -36.84
C TYR A 98 37.31 -53.63 -35.44
N SER A 99 36.23 -53.81 -34.66
CA SER A 99 36.19 -53.49 -33.23
C SER A 99 35.87 -54.77 -32.50
N ILE A 100 36.55 -55.00 -31.38
CA ILE A 100 36.35 -56.19 -30.54
C ILE A 100 34.90 -56.16 -30.02
N PRO A 101 34.15 -57.28 -30.01
CA PRO A 101 32.74 -57.29 -29.60
C PRO A 101 32.47 -56.73 -28.21
N SER A 102 33.36 -56.90 -27.23
CA SER A 102 33.28 -56.23 -25.93
C SER A 102 33.36 -54.71 -26.04
N GLU A 103 34.35 -54.17 -26.77
CA GLU A 103 34.50 -52.74 -27.01
C GLU A 103 33.30 -52.16 -27.76
N ALA A 104 32.78 -52.88 -28.76
CA ALA A 104 31.60 -52.46 -29.50
C ALA A 104 30.34 -52.43 -28.61
N ARG A 105 30.14 -53.44 -27.74
CA ARG A 105 29.05 -53.47 -26.76
C ARG A 105 29.16 -52.34 -25.75
N GLU A 106 30.36 -52.08 -25.24
CA GLU A 106 30.59 -51.02 -24.28
C GLU A 106 30.39 -49.64 -24.93
N HIS A 107 30.84 -49.46 -26.17
CA HIS A 107 30.60 -48.25 -26.94
C HIS A 107 29.10 -48.01 -27.18
N VAL A 108 28.34 -49.06 -27.54
CA VAL A 108 26.87 -48.97 -27.65
C VAL A 108 26.24 -48.61 -26.30
N ARG A 109 26.67 -49.25 -25.20
CA ARG A 109 26.20 -48.94 -23.85
C ARG A 109 26.46 -47.48 -23.47
N LEU A 110 27.64 -46.95 -23.80
CA LEU A 110 28.00 -45.56 -23.57
C LEU A 110 27.15 -44.59 -24.41
N ILE A 111 26.91 -44.91 -25.68
CA ILE A 111 26.00 -44.13 -26.54
C ILE A 111 24.57 -44.14 -25.98
N ASP A 112 24.08 -45.29 -25.53
CA ASP A 112 22.73 -45.39 -24.96
C ASP A 112 22.63 -44.54 -23.68
N MET A 113 23.65 -44.59 -22.81
CA MET A 113 23.73 -43.74 -21.63
C MET A 113 23.78 -42.24 -21.99
N GLU A 114 24.60 -41.85 -22.96
CA GLU A 114 24.68 -40.47 -23.44
C GLU A 114 23.34 -40.01 -24.04
N SER A 115 22.68 -40.87 -24.81
CA SER A 115 21.35 -40.59 -25.37
C SER A 115 20.32 -40.35 -24.27
N THR A 116 20.30 -41.16 -23.21
CA THR A 116 19.40 -40.94 -22.07
C THR A 116 19.68 -39.62 -21.36
N TYR A 117 20.96 -39.26 -21.18
CA TYR A 117 21.35 -38.00 -20.58
C TYR A 117 20.88 -36.79 -21.42
N ILE A 118 21.05 -36.87 -22.74
CA ILE A 118 20.59 -35.83 -23.68
C ILE A 118 19.06 -35.72 -23.65
N GLU A 119 18.33 -36.83 -23.58
CA GLU A 119 16.87 -36.83 -23.49
C GLU A 119 16.38 -36.16 -22.20
N ASP A 120 17.00 -36.46 -21.07
CA ASP A 120 16.71 -35.83 -19.77
C ASP A 120 16.99 -34.32 -19.80
N GLU A 121 18.10 -33.90 -20.41
CA GLU A 121 18.44 -32.48 -20.56
C GLU A 121 17.42 -31.75 -21.46
N ILE A 122 16.99 -32.38 -22.56
CA ILE A 122 15.93 -31.84 -23.44
C ILE A 122 14.61 -31.68 -22.67
N GLU A 123 14.25 -32.64 -21.81
CA GLU A 123 13.05 -32.54 -20.99
C GLU A 123 13.15 -31.38 -19.98
N LEU A 124 14.28 -31.25 -19.30
CA LEU A 124 14.54 -30.15 -18.38
C LEU A 124 14.44 -28.79 -19.08
N LEU A 125 15.05 -28.65 -20.26
CA LEU A 125 14.98 -27.43 -21.07
C LEU A 125 13.55 -27.14 -21.54
N ARG A 126 12.77 -28.16 -21.93
CA ARG A 126 11.34 -28.01 -22.27
C ARG A 126 10.53 -27.53 -21.08
N ASN A 127 10.80 -28.06 -19.88
CA ASN A 127 10.11 -27.67 -18.66
C ASN A 127 10.46 -26.22 -18.26
N ARG A 128 11.74 -25.83 -18.34
CA ARG A 128 12.17 -24.44 -18.14
C ARG A 128 11.52 -23.50 -19.15
N LEU A 129 11.46 -23.87 -20.43
CA LEU A 129 10.79 -23.08 -21.47
C LEU A 129 9.29 -22.89 -21.19
N LYS A 130 8.60 -23.95 -20.74
CA LYS A 130 7.18 -23.87 -20.32
C LYS A 130 7.02 -22.92 -19.13
N GLN A 131 7.88 -23.01 -18.12
CA GLN A 131 7.85 -22.11 -16.96
C GLN A 131 8.09 -20.65 -17.36
N THR A 132 9.10 -20.37 -18.19
CA THR A 132 9.36 -19.02 -18.72
C THR A 132 8.17 -18.49 -19.53
N LYS A 133 7.49 -19.34 -20.31
CA LYS A 133 6.28 -18.95 -21.05
C LYS A 133 5.12 -18.61 -20.13
N ILE A 134 4.95 -19.33 -19.02
CA ILE A 134 3.95 -19.02 -18.00
C ILE A 134 4.29 -17.70 -17.29
N ALA A 135 5.55 -17.51 -16.90
CA ALA A 135 6.03 -16.28 -16.28
C ALA A 135 5.80 -15.05 -17.20
N ASN A 136 6.12 -15.17 -18.49
CA ASN A 136 5.92 -14.11 -19.46
C ASN A 136 4.42 -13.78 -19.68
N ARG A 137 3.55 -14.81 -19.71
CA ARG A 137 2.08 -14.59 -19.74
C ARG A 137 1.59 -13.85 -18.51
N ARG A 138 2.05 -14.23 -17.31
CA ARG A 138 1.73 -13.54 -16.06
C ARG A 138 2.21 -12.08 -16.09
N MET A 139 3.45 -11.85 -16.52
CA MET A 139 4.01 -10.50 -16.66
C MET A 139 3.23 -9.64 -17.66
N THR A 140 2.80 -10.22 -18.78
CA THR A 140 1.95 -9.50 -19.75
C THR A 140 0.59 -9.16 -19.17
N GLN A 141 0.03 -10.03 -18.33
CA GLN A 141 -1.24 -9.77 -17.64
C GLN A 141 -1.10 -8.66 -16.59
N THR A 142 -0.07 -8.71 -15.73
CA THR A 142 0.18 -7.66 -14.73
C THR A 142 0.45 -6.32 -15.40
N MET A 143 1.17 -6.29 -16.53
CA MET A 143 1.38 -5.07 -17.31
C MET A 143 0.07 -4.48 -17.85
N LYS A 144 -0.88 -5.32 -18.29
CA LYS A 144 -2.21 -4.85 -18.71
C LYS A 144 -3.04 -4.31 -17.54
N GLU A 145 -2.94 -4.94 -16.38
CA GLU A 145 -3.59 -4.49 -15.16
C GLU A 145 -3.03 -3.14 -14.70
N LEU A 146 -1.71 -2.99 -14.65
CA LEU A 146 -1.05 -1.72 -14.35
C LEU A 146 -1.42 -0.62 -15.33
N LYS A 147 -1.48 -0.89 -16.64
CA LYS A 147 -1.95 0.10 -17.63
C LYS A 147 -3.39 0.53 -17.40
N ARG A 148 -4.25 -0.39 -16.99
CA ARG A 148 -5.65 -0.08 -16.65
C ARG A 148 -5.72 0.79 -15.39
N GLU A 149 -4.90 0.48 -14.39
CA GLU A 149 -4.84 1.26 -13.16
C GLU A 149 -4.32 2.67 -13.40
N ILE A 150 -3.24 2.83 -14.18
CA ILE A 150 -2.73 4.14 -14.62
C ILE A 150 -3.79 4.93 -15.40
N GLY A 151 -4.62 4.24 -16.18
CA GLY A 151 -5.77 4.86 -16.86
C GLY A 151 -6.77 5.42 -15.85
N ARG A 152 -7.20 4.59 -14.89
CA ARG A 152 -8.14 5.01 -13.83
C ARG A 152 -7.61 6.18 -13.00
N THR A 153 -6.35 6.11 -12.57
CA THR A 153 -5.77 7.20 -11.77
C THR A 153 -5.64 8.49 -12.57
N ARG A 154 -5.35 8.43 -13.88
CA ARG A 154 -5.39 9.60 -14.75
C ARG A 154 -6.81 10.19 -14.85
N ASP A 155 -7.82 9.34 -15.00
CA ASP A 155 -9.22 9.78 -15.07
C ASP A 155 -9.67 10.42 -13.74
N GLU A 156 -9.27 9.83 -12.61
CA GLU A 156 -9.50 10.38 -11.26
C GLU A 156 -8.79 11.72 -11.05
N ILE A 157 -7.53 11.84 -11.47
CA ILE A 157 -6.79 13.10 -11.42
C ILE A 157 -7.53 14.16 -12.27
N SER A 158 -7.96 13.83 -13.49
CA SER A 158 -8.70 14.75 -14.34
C SER A 158 -10.01 15.21 -13.69
N ALA A 159 -10.78 14.28 -13.11
CA ALA A 159 -12.01 14.61 -12.40
C ALA A 159 -11.76 15.48 -11.15
N SER A 160 -10.67 15.22 -10.42
CA SER A 160 -10.27 16.03 -9.28
C SER A 160 -9.84 17.45 -9.67
N GLN A 161 -9.14 17.59 -10.81
CA GLN A 161 -8.74 18.88 -11.36
C GLN A 161 -9.94 19.70 -11.82
N GLU A 162 -10.91 19.06 -12.49
CA GLU A 162 -12.18 19.71 -12.88
C GLU A 162 -12.96 20.18 -11.64
N ARG A 163 -13.06 19.33 -10.61
CA ARG A 163 -13.70 19.70 -9.34
C ARG A 163 -12.97 20.85 -8.62
N LEU A 164 -11.64 20.85 -8.62
CA LEU A 164 -10.84 21.94 -8.05
C LEU A 164 -11.05 23.25 -8.83
N ALA A 165 -11.12 23.20 -10.16
CA ALA A 165 -11.42 24.36 -10.98
C ALA A 165 -12.82 24.91 -10.68
N GLU A 166 -13.84 24.05 -10.55
CA GLU A 166 -15.19 24.46 -10.14
C GLU A 166 -15.21 25.08 -8.73
N MET A 167 -14.51 24.48 -7.77
CA MET A 167 -14.42 25.04 -6.41
C MET A 167 -13.67 26.37 -6.39
N SER A 168 -12.62 26.53 -7.20
CA SER A 168 -11.91 27.80 -7.35
C SER A 168 -12.84 28.89 -7.90
N ILE A 169 -13.60 28.60 -8.95
CA ILE A 169 -14.58 29.55 -9.51
C ILE A 169 -15.65 29.92 -8.46
N LYS A 170 -16.14 28.95 -7.68
CA LYS A 170 -17.10 29.20 -6.60
C LYS A 170 -16.49 30.04 -5.47
N ALA A 171 -15.23 29.78 -5.11
CA ALA A 171 -14.52 30.54 -4.09
C ALA A 171 -14.28 31.98 -4.56
N ASP A 172 -13.84 32.18 -5.80
CA ASP A 172 -13.63 33.51 -6.39
C ASP A 172 -14.95 34.28 -6.52
N SER A 173 -16.03 33.61 -6.92
CA SER A 173 -17.37 34.19 -6.97
C SER A 173 -17.83 34.62 -5.57
N THR A 174 -17.64 33.77 -4.56
CA THR A 174 -18.01 34.05 -3.17
C THR A 174 -17.15 35.14 -2.56
N ALA A 175 -15.86 35.18 -2.88
CA ALA A 175 -14.94 36.23 -2.45
C ALA A 175 -15.32 37.57 -3.10
N SER A 176 -15.64 37.57 -4.40
CA SER A 176 -16.09 38.77 -5.12
C SER A 176 -17.42 39.31 -4.57
N THR A 177 -18.40 38.44 -4.30
CA THR A 177 -19.66 38.86 -3.67
C THR A 177 -19.44 39.38 -2.25
N SER A 178 -18.58 38.72 -1.47
CA SER A 178 -18.24 39.16 -0.11
C SER A 178 -17.51 40.50 -0.10
N ILE A 179 -16.55 40.70 -1.01
CA ILE A 179 -15.85 41.98 -1.17
C ILE A 179 -16.83 43.07 -1.58
N ARG A 180 -17.74 42.78 -2.52
CA ARG A 180 -18.77 43.73 -2.95
C ARG A 180 -19.68 44.11 -1.78
N CYS A 181 -20.23 43.14 -1.05
CA CYS A 181 -21.07 43.41 0.11
C CYS A 181 -20.31 44.14 1.23
N ALA A 182 -19.05 43.78 1.49
CA ALA A 182 -18.22 44.48 2.46
C ALA A 182 -17.92 45.93 2.02
N SER A 183 -17.75 46.17 0.72
CA SER A 183 -17.54 47.51 0.17
C SER A 183 -18.81 48.34 0.23
N GLU A 184 -19.98 47.76 -0.07
CA GLU A 184 -21.30 48.38 0.09
C GLU A 184 -21.56 48.75 1.57
N VAL A 185 -21.21 47.85 2.51
CA VAL A 185 -21.29 48.12 3.97
C VAL A 185 -20.29 49.19 4.40
N LEU A 186 -19.05 49.18 3.90
CA LEU A 186 -18.05 50.20 4.20
C LEU A 186 -18.42 51.57 3.63
N ASP A 187 -19.05 51.63 2.46
CA ASP A 187 -19.53 52.87 1.86
C ASP A 187 -20.76 53.39 2.62
N ALA A 188 -21.68 52.51 3.05
CA ALA A 188 -22.79 52.85 3.95
C ALA A 188 -22.30 53.36 5.33
N LEU A 189 -21.28 52.70 5.90
CA LEU A 189 -20.63 53.12 7.14
C LEU A 189 -19.82 54.41 6.98
N LYS A 190 -19.27 54.70 5.81
CA LYS A 190 -18.62 55.99 5.51
C LYS A 190 -19.63 57.12 5.45
N THR A 191 -20.85 56.86 4.99
CA THR A 191 -21.93 57.86 4.97
C THR A 191 -22.54 58.12 6.34
N GLU A 192 -22.44 57.18 7.30
CA GLU A 192 -22.96 57.33 8.67
C GLU A 192 -21.89 57.48 9.77
N GLY A 193 -20.60 57.42 9.41
CA GLY A 193 -19.49 57.18 10.33
C GLY A 193 -18.91 58.41 11.03
N ALA A 194 -19.61 58.97 12.01
CA ALA A 194 -18.95 59.65 13.15
C ALA A 194 -18.83 58.75 14.40
N GLY A 195 -19.42 57.53 14.39
CA GLY A 195 -19.60 56.72 15.60
C GLY A 195 -18.66 55.50 15.80
N ASN A 196 -18.09 54.90 14.76
CA ASN A 196 -17.53 53.53 14.87
C ASN A 196 -16.00 53.45 14.87
N ALA A 197 -15.33 54.27 15.70
CA ALA A 197 -13.86 54.23 15.84
C ALA A 197 -13.32 52.92 16.47
N SER A 198 -14.17 52.13 17.14
CA SER A 198 -13.76 50.90 17.85
C SER A 198 -13.53 49.70 16.92
N THR A 199 -14.44 49.46 15.97
CA THR A 199 -14.35 48.29 15.07
C THR A 199 -13.19 48.41 14.08
N ASP A 200 -12.88 49.63 13.64
CA ASP A 200 -11.74 49.91 12.75
C ASP A 200 -10.38 49.74 13.47
N ALA A 201 -10.34 50.01 14.79
CA ALA A 201 -9.16 49.77 15.61
C ALA A 201 -8.91 48.27 15.84
N GLU A 202 -9.96 47.49 16.06
CA GLU A 202 -9.88 46.02 16.22
C GLU A 202 -9.46 45.33 14.92
N LEU A 203 -10.02 45.72 13.77
CA LEU A 203 -9.60 45.23 12.45
C LEU A 203 -8.12 45.52 12.17
N LYS A 204 -7.64 46.71 12.53
CA LYS A 204 -6.20 47.04 12.44
C LYS A 204 -5.35 46.19 13.36
N ALA A 205 -5.82 45.89 14.57
CA ALA A 205 -5.10 45.01 15.50
C ALA A 205 -4.98 43.57 14.94
N TYR A 206 -6.05 43.00 14.38
CA TYR A 206 -6.01 41.68 13.75
C TYR A 206 -5.18 41.65 12.47
N ALA A 207 -5.22 42.72 11.65
CA ALA A 207 -4.37 42.85 10.49
C ALA A 207 -2.88 42.89 10.86
N ASN A 208 -2.53 43.64 11.91
CA ASN A 208 -1.17 43.69 12.44
C ASN A 208 -0.73 42.33 13.01
N TYR A 209 -1.61 41.63 13.73
CA TYR A 209 -1.31 40.31 14.27
C TYR A 209 -1.12 39.27 13.17
N ARG A 210 -1.97 39.26 12.12
CA ARG A 210 -1.77 38.45 10.92
C ARG A 210 -0.41 38.72 10.28
N SER A 211 -0.06 40.00 10.06
CA SER A 211 1.23 40.37 9.48
C SER A 211 2.40 39.90 10.35
N ALA A 212 2.28 39.96 11.67
CA ALA A 212 3.30 39.47 12.59
C ALA A 212 3.45 37.94 12.54
N VAL A 213 2.35 37.19 12.46
CA VAL A 213 2.39 35.72 12.30
C VAL A 213 3.07 35.34 10.98
N VAL A 214 2.70 35.99 9.87
CA VAL A 214 3.30 35.74 8.55
C VAL A 214 4.77 36.11 8.52
N ALA A 215 5.15 37.27 9.06
CA ALA A 215 6.55 37.69 9.10
C ALA A 215 7.40 36.73 9.93
N ARG A 216 6.87 36.25 11.06
CA ARG A 216 7.55 35.26 11.90
C ARG A 216 7.74 33.93 11.18
N THR A 217 6.71 33.38 10.54
CA THR A 217 6.87 32.12 9.81
C THR A 217 7.79 32.26 8.61
N GLN A 218 7.73 33.38 7.90
CA GLN A 218 8.65 33.65 6.81
C GLN A 218 10.11 33.69 7.30
N GLN A 219 10.37 34.40 8.40
CA GLN A 219 11.70 34.43 9.01
C GLN A 219 12.18 33.04 9.42
N GLN A 220 11.34 32.24 10.09
CA GLN A 220 11.71 30.89 10.52
C GLN A 220 12.01 29.96 9.34
N VAL A 221 11.26 30.08 8.24
CA VAL A 221 11.54 29.32 7.00
C VAL A 221 12.85 29.79 6.36
N GLU A 222 13.11 31.09 6.32
CA GLU A 222 14.38 31.64 5.80
C GLU A 222 15.59 31.21 6.65
N ASP A 223 15.45 31.19 7.98
CA ASP A 223 16.50 30.71 8.89
C ASP A 223 16.81 29.23 8.66
N ILE A 224 15.79 28.39 8.46
CA ILE A 224 15.98 26.97 8.12
C ILE A 224 16.61 26.80 6.74
N VAL A 225 16.17 27.56 5.74
CA VAL A 225 16.70 27.47 4.38
C VAL A 225 18.16 27.92 4.33
N THR A 226 18.51 28.97 5.08
CA THR A 226 19.91 29.44 5.17
C THR A 226 20.79 28.47 5.97
N ALA A 227 20.28 27.88 7.05
CA ALA A 227 20.96 26.80 7.76
C ALA A 227 21.17 25.57 6.86
N ALA A 228 20.14 25.17 6.10
CA ALA A 228 20.23 24.07 5.15
C ALA A 228 21.20 24.34 4.01
N ALA A 229 21.22 25.57 3.48
CA ALA A 229 22.14 25.97 2.41
C ALA A 229 23.62 25.97 2.85
N THR A 230 23.88 26.03 4.16
CA THR A 230 25.24 26.00 4.72
C THR A 230 25.63 24.61 5.24
N GLY A 231 24.66 23.76 5.61
CA GLY A 231 24.90 22.44 6.20
C GLY A 231 24.67 21.24 5.27
N ILE A 232 23.77 21.34 4.29
CA ILE A 232 23.38 20.20 3.45
C ILE A 232 24.10 20.29 2.09
N PRO A 233 24.94 19.29 1.74
CA PRO A 233 25.62 19.29 0.46
C PRO A 233 24.63 19.18 -0.70
N SER A 234 24.94 19.89 -1.78
CA SER A 234 24.25 19.72 -3.06
C SER A 234 24.52 18.34 -3.65
N GLU A 235 23.65 17.85 -4.52
CA GLU A 235 23.81 16.55 -5.20
C GLU A 235 25.18 16.42 -5.90
N ALA A 236 25.67 17.51 -6.49
CA ALA A 236 26.99 17.56 -7.11
C ALA A 236 28.15 17.47 -6.09
N GLU A 237 27.98 18.00 -4.88
CA GLU A 237 28.94 17.87 -3.79
C GLU A 237 28.90 16.47 -3.18
N LEU A 238 27.70 15.87 -3.08
CA LEU A 238 27.51 14.49 -2.63
C LEU A 238 28.28 13.52 -3.54
N GLU A 239 28.15 13.65 -4.87
CA GLU A 239 28.93 12.85 -5.82
C GLU A 239 30.45 13.03 -5.65
N GLN A 240 30.91 14.26 -5.38
CA GLN A 240 32.33 14.53 -5.16
C GLN A 240 32.83 13.92 -3.85
N VAL A 241 32.01 13.96 -2.80
CA VAL A 241 32.30 13.31 -1.51
C VAL A 241 32.32 11.80 -1.69
N ALA A 242 31.33 11.22 -2.37
CA ALA A 242 31.29 9.79 -2.66
C ALA A 242 32.50 9.31 -3.45
N LYS A 243 32.88 10.02 -4.53
CA LYS A 243 34.11 9.75 -5.30
C LYS A 243 35.37 9.87 -4.45
N ARG A 244 35.43 10.84 -3.53
CA ARG A 244 36.56 11.04 -2.61
C ARG A 244 36.66 9.94 -1.56
N VAL A 245 35.53 9.52 -1.00
CA VAL A 245 35.42 8.48 0.01
C VAL A 245 35.73 7.12 -0.60
N ALA A 246 35.14 6.78 -1.75
CA ALA A 246 35.47 5.60 -2.52
C ALA A 246 36.97 5.55 -2.88
N LYS A 247 37.56 6.66 -3.34
CA LYS A 247 39.00 6.72 -3.63
C LYS A 247 39.88 6.45 -2.41
N LYS A 248 39.45 6.86 -1.20
CA LYS A 248 40.20 6.60 0.04
C LYS A 248 40.03 5.16 0.52
N LEU A 249 38.80 4.64 0.47
CA LEU A 249 38.48 3.26 0.88
C LEU A 249 39.14 2.21 -0.04
N TYR A 250 39.05 2.39 -1.35
CA TYR A 250 39.64 1.46 -2.32
C TYR A 250 41.12 1.76 -2.65
N GLY A 251 41.70 2.84 -2.11
CA GLY A 251 43.06 3.31 -2.43
C GLY A 251 44.08 3.22 -1.29
N GLU A 252 43.66 3.33 -0.01
CA GLU A 252 44.54 3.27 1.17
C GLU A 252 43.93 2.33 2.21
N GLY A 253 44.52 1.14 2.37
CA GLY A 253 43.99 0.01 3.14
C GLY A 253 43.89 0.17 4.66
N ASP A 254 43.92 1.40 5.18
CA ASP A 254 43.74 1.69 6.62
C ASP A 254 42.27 2.07 6.94
N VAL A 255 41.54 2.66 5.97
CA VAL A 255 40.15 3.13 6.19
C VAL A 255 39.15 1.97 6.22
N VAL A 256 39.40 0.90 5.44
CA VAL A 256 38.54 -0.30 5.44
C VAL A 256 38.55 -0.97 6.82
N LYS A 257 39.72 -1.07 7.46
CA LYS A 257 39.82 -1.62 8.82
C LYS A 257 39.11 -0.76 9.86
N VAL A 258 39.22 0.56 9.74
CA VAL A 258 38.50 1.48 10.65
C VAL A 258 36.99 1.40 10.41
N ALA A 259 36.53 1.22 9.17
CA ALA A 259 35.11 1.04 8.86
C ALA A 259 34.58 -0.33 9.36
N GLU A 260 35.36 -1.39 9.22
CA GLU A 260 35.08 -2.71 9.80
C GLU A 260 35.00 -2.64 11.32
N ASP A 261 35.94 -1.96 11.98
CA ASP A 261 35.96 -1.77 13.44
C ASP A 261 34.75 -0.94 13.92
N VAL A 262 34.36 0.12 13.18
CA VAL A 262 33.19 0.94 13.52
C VAL A 262 31.89 0.17 13.31
N PHE A 263 31.75 -0.56 12.20
CA PHE A 263 30.59 -1.40 11.93
C PHE A 263 30.46 -2.53 12.96
N PHE A 264 31.58 -3.12 13.36
CA PHE A 264 31.63 -4.11 14.44
C PHE A 264 31.18 -3.50 15.77
N CYS A 265 31.67 -2.30 16.12
CA CYS A 265 31.23 -1.59 17.33
C CYS A 265 29.73 -1.26 17.28
N GLN A 266 29.19 -0.84 16.15
CA GLN A 266 27.78 -0.50 16.00
C GLN A 266 26.86 -1.73 16.10
N GLN A 267 27.25 -2.86 15.48
CA GLN A 267 26.54 -4.13 15.69
C GLN A 267 26.59 -4.59 17.14
N MET A 268 27.73 -4.40 17.82
CA MET A 268 27.86 -4.71 19.23
C MET A 268 26.97 -3.81 20.10
N GLU A 269 26.84 -2.52 19.78
CA GLU A 269 25.92 -1.60 20.46
C GLU A 269 24.46 -2.01 20.24
N GLU A 270 24.05 -2.34 19.02
CA GLU A 270 22.69 -2.78 18.71
C GLU A 270 22.34 -4.09 19.45
N VAL A 271 23.28 -5.04 19.50
CA VAL A 271 23.15 -6.27 20.31
C VAL A 271 23.06 -5.93 21.81
N CYS A 272 23.81 -4.94 22.30
CA CYS A 272 23.72 -4.48 23.69
C CYS A 272 22.37 -3.82 23.99
N GLU A 273 21.84 -2.97 23.10
CA GLU A 273 20.53 -2.35 23.25
C GLU A 273 19.40 -3.39 23.21
N GLU A 274 19.46 -4.37 22.29
CA GLU A 274 18.49 -5.46 22.25
C GLU A 274 18.58 -6.33 23.52
N LEU A 275 19.78 -6.53 24.09
CA LEU A 275 20.00 -7.21 25.37
C LEU A 275 19.45 -6.42 26.56
N GLU A 276 19.56 -5.10 26.56
CA GLU A 276 19.01 -4.22 27.60
C GLU A 276 17.49 -4.16 27.55
N GLN A 277 16.89 -4.27 26.35
CA GLN A 277 15.44 -4.27 26.15
C GLN A 277 14.79 -5.64 26.37
N THR A 278 15.54 -6.75 26.28
CA THR A 278 14.99 -8.10 26.47
C THR A 278 14.95 -8.52 27.95
N ASP A 279 13.75 -8.51 28.53
CA ASP A 279 13.54 -8.94 29.90
C ASP A 279 13.57 -10.48 30.03
N ARG A 280 14.50 -11.00 30.84
CA ARG A 280 14.74 -12.42 31.25
C ARG A 280 15.34 -13.39 30.23
N ARG A 281 16.05 -14.40 30.78
CA ARG A 281 16.82 -15.54 30.19
C ARG A 281 16.32 -16.18 28.88
N ALA A 282 15.04 -16.03 28.51
CA ALA A 282 14.50 -16.57 27.27
C ALA A 282 14.81 -15.67 26.05
N GLY A 283 14.95 -14.35 26.24
CA GLY A 283 15.33 -13.41 25.17
C GLY A 283 16.78 -13.62 24.70
N VAL A 284 17.70 -13.78 25.67
CA VAL A 284 19.15 -13.98 25.40
C VAL A 284 19.43 -15.23 24.57
N ALA A 285 18.69 -16.33 24.80
CA ALA A 285 18.87 -17.57 24.04
C ALA A 285 18.42 -17.43 22.58
N ASN A 286 17.35 -16.65 22.32
CA ASN A 286 16.89 -16.36 20.96
C ASN A 286 17.82 -15.37 20.25
N LEU A 287 18.37 -14.39 20.97
CA LEU A 287 19.36 -13.43 20.47
C LEU A 287 20.64 -14.14 20.04
N LEU A 288 21.17 -15.05 20.88
CA LEU A 288 22.33 -15.88 20.55
C LEU A 288 22.08 -16.81 19.35
N LEU A 289 20.84 -17.29 19.16
CA LEU A 289 20.48 -18.09 18.00
C LEU A 289 20.41 -17.24 16.72
N LYS A 290 19.92 -16.00 16.82
CA LYS A 290 19.86 -15.03 15.72
C LYS A 290 21.26 -14.64 15.25
N VAL A 291 22.13 -14.24 16.19
CA VAL A 291 23.56 -13.92 15.92
C VAL A 291 24.29 -15.11 15.30
N LYS A 292 24.07 -16.33 15.81
CA LYS A 292 24.67 -17.54 15.23
C LYS A 292 24.15 -17.83 13.82
N SER A 293 22.86 -17.61 13.56
CA SER A 293 22.27 -17.80 12.23
C SER A 293 22.68 -16.75 11.20
N GLU A 294 23.02 -15.54 11.64
CA GLU A 294 23.55 -14.46 10.80
C GLU A 294 25.03 -14.68 10.51
N GLN A 295 25.80 -15.14 11.49
CA GLN A 295 27.21 -15.48 11.31
C GLN A 295 27.42 -16.70 10.39
N GLU A 296 26.50 -17.67 10.39
CA GLU A 296 26.51 -18.79 9.44
C GLU A 296 26.10 -18.40 8.01
N ARG A 297 25.50 -17.22 7.80
CA ARG A 297 25.17 -16.68 6.46
C ARG A 297 26.29 -15.84 5.83
N GLN A 298 27.28 -15.41 6.61
CA GLN A 298 28.34 -14.47 6.20
C GLN A 298 29.65 -15.13 5.73
N VAL A 299 29.65 -16.42 5.35
CA VAL A 299 30.91 -17.14 5.14
C VAL A 299 31.61 -16.88 3.79
N ASP A 300 31.03 -16.24 2.78
CA ASP A 300 31.79 -15.98 1.52
C ASP A 300 31.29 -14.77 0.67
N GLY A 301 30.55 -13.84 1.27
CA GLY A 301 30.10 -12.64 0.57
C GLY A 301 30.91 -11.43 1.04
N ASP A 302 31.88 -10.99 0.24
CA ASP A 302 32.44 -9.64 0.34
C ASP A 302 31.24 -8.68 0.26
N VAL A 303 30.87 -8.04 1.37
CA VAL A 303 29.73 -7.13 1.43
C VAL A 303 30.19 -5.85 0.73
N ASP A 304 30.01 -5.82 -0.59
CA ASP A 304 30.24 -4.63 -1.40
C ASP A 304 29.16 -3.60 -1.03
N MET A 305 29.43 -2.86 0.04
CA MET A 305 28.60 -1.77 0.52
C MET A 305 28.76 -0.60 -0.46
N ASP A 306 27.75 -0.34 -1.28
CA ASP A 306 27.77 0.79 -2.22
C ASP A 306 27.70 2.10 -1.42
N ILE A 307 28.86 2.74 -1.28
CA ILE A 307 29.04 4.02 -0.60
C ILE A 307 28.10 5.10 -1.18
N ASN A 308 27.74 5.02 -2.46
CA ASN A 308 26.82 5.98 -3.05
C ASN A 308 25.41 5.79 -2.50
N ASP A 309 24.95 4.55 -2.38
CA ASP A 309 23.62 4.24 -1.85
C ASP A 309 23.49 4.69 -0.40
N GLU A 310 24.53 4.48 0.42
CA GLU A 310 24.54 4.92 1.82
C GLU A 310 24.61 6.44 1.98
N LEU A 311 25.44 7.12 1.17
CA LEU A 311 25.48 8.59 1.18
C LEU A 311 24.16 9.19 0.66
N GLU A 312 23.53 8.57 -0.33
CA GLU A 312 22.22 9.00 -0.81
C GLU A 312 21.14 8.77 0.25
N MET A 313 21.17 7.65 0.97
CA MET A 313 20.24 7.38 2.06
C MET A 313 20.40 8.41 3.19
N ALA A 314 21.63 8.68 3.64
CA ALA A 314 21.89 9.69 4.66
C ALA A 314 21.42 11.08 4.23
N TRP A 315 21.69 11.47 2.98
CA TRP A 315 21.22 12.74 2.43
C TRP A 315 19.69 12.82 2.38
N ARG A 316 19.01 11.74 2.01
CA ARG A 316 17.54 11.68 2.02
C ARG A 316 16.96 11.81 3.43
N LEU A 317 17.62 11.24 4.45
CA LEU A 317 17.23 11.40 5.84
C LEU A 317 17.36 12.86 6.30
N ASP A 318 18.47 13.52 5.98
CA ASP A 318 18.69 14.93 6.28
C ASP A 318 17.64 15.84 5.59
N GLN A 319 17.32 15.56 4.33
CA GLN A 319 16.24 16.26 3.60
C GLN A 319 14.87 16.01 4.23
N MET A 320 14.61 14.79 4.70
CA MET A 320 13.36 14.46 5.37
C MET A 320 13.23 15.23 6.70
N ASP A 321 14.29 15.31 7.49
CA ASP A 321 14.25 16.05 8.76
C ASP A 321 14.08 17.56 8.54
N LEU A 322 14.71 18.12 7.50
CA LEU A 322 14.46 19.49 7.07
C LEU A 322 12.98 19.74 6.71
N LEU A 323 12.36 18.79 6.00
CA LEU A 323 10.96 18.88 5.62
C LEU A 323 10.03 18.77 6.85
N LYS A 324 10.39 17.94 7.84
CA LYS A 324 9.64 17.85 9.10
C LYS A 324 9.67 19.16 9.87
N GLU A 325 10.83 19.80 9.98
CA GLU A 325 10.97 21.08 10.68
C GLU A 325 10.16 22.19 9.98
N LYS A 326 10.19 22.24 8.64
CA LYS A 326 9.33 23.14 7.84
C LYS A 326 7.84 22.88 8.07
N LEU A 327 7.46 21.60 8.14
CA LEU A 327 6.08 21.21 8.42
C LEU A 327 5.64 21.69 9.81
N GLU A 328 6.50 21.57 10.82
CA GLU A 328 6.20 22.02 12.18
C GLU A 328 5.98 23.54 12.25
N ILE A 329 6.80 24.33 11.54
CA ILE A 329 6.59 25.79 11.42
C ILE A 329 5.23 26.10 10.78
N LEU A 330 4.88 25.41 9.69
CA LEU A 330 3.60 25.60 9.02
C LEU A 330 2.41 25.22 9.91
N GLN A 331 2.52 24.10 10.63
CA GLN A 331 1.50 23.66 11.59
C GLN A 331 1.32 24.68 12.72
N ASN A 332 2.42 25.25 13.23
CA ASN A 332 2.36 26.34 14.22
C ASN A 332 1.71 27.60 13.64
N ALA A 333 1.95 27.94 12.38
CA ALA A 333 1.24 29.04 11.70
C ALA A 333 -0.26 28.76 11.63
N ILE A 334 -0.65 27.59 11.13
CA ILE A 334 -2.05 27.16 11.00
C ILE A 334 -2.75 27.24 12.35
N LYS A 335 -2.14 26.68 13.41
CA LYS A 335 -2.68 26.74 14.77
C LYS A 335 -2.87 28.17 15.27
N ASN A 336 -1.96 29.09 14.93
CA ASN A 336 -2.12 30.50 15.26
C ASN A 336 -3.26 31.17 14.48
N PHE A 337 -3.46 30.83 13.20
CA PHE A 337 -4.58 31.32 12.42
C PHE A 337 -5.92 30.79 12.94
N GLU A 338 -6.03 29.48 13.15
CA GLU A 338 -7.23 28.81 13.63
C GLU A 338 -7.59 29.18 15.06
N GLY A 339 -6.59 29.33 15.95
CA GLY A 339 -6.83 29.63 17.35
C GLY A 339 -7.03 31.11 17.64
N ASN A 340 -6.27 32.00 16.99
CA ASN A 340 -6.15 33.40 17.44
C ASN A 340 -6.66 34.43 16.43
N ILE A 341 -6.80 34.09 15.14
CA ILE A 341 -7.18 35.07 14.09
C ILE A 341 -8.59 34.81 13.58
N ILE A 342 -8.91 33.57 13.21
CA ILE A 342 -10.19 33.22 12.59
C ILE A 342 -11.37 33.41 13.55
N PRO A 343 -11.35 32.91 14.80
CA PRO A 343 -12.52 33.01 15.68
C PRO A 343 -12.91 34.46 16.00
N PRO A 344 -11.98 35.36 16.35
CA PRO A 344 -12.34 36.77 16.56
C PRO A 344 -12.84 37.47 15.30
N LEU A 345 -12.31 37.15 14.12
CA LEU A 345 -12.82 37.68 12.85
C LEU A 345 -14.23 37.19 12.54
N GLN A 346 -14.56 35.94 12.88
CA GLN A 346 -15.92 35.42 12.75
C GLN A 346 -16.88 36.15 13.69
N LEU A 347 -16.50 36.37 14.94
CA LEU A 347 -17.32 37.15 15.88
C LEU A 347 -17.56 38.59 15.40
N LEU A 348 -16.51 39.25 14.88
CA LEU A 348 -16.64 40.59 14.32
C LEU A 348 -17.54 40.58 13.08
N TYR A 349 -17.39 39.59 12.20
CA TYR A 349 -18.23 39.42 11.02
C TYR A 349 -19.70 39.21 11.42
N ASP A 350 -19.97 38.33 12.37
CA ASP A 350 -21.33 38.07 12.86
C ASP A 350 -21.93 39.33 13.49
N SER A 351 -21.16 40.07 14.30
CA SER A 351 -21.60 41.34 14.90
C SER A 351 -21.90 42.42 13.86
N VAL A 352 -21.07 42.55 12.82
CA VAL A 352 -21.32 43.49 11.73
C VAL A 352 -22.55 43.06 10.94
N LYS A 353 -22.70 41.76 10.67
CA LYS A 353 -23.85 41.22 9.97
C LYS A 353 -25.16 41.45 10.73
N THR A 354 -25.17 41.25 12.06
CA THR A 354 -26.35 41.56 12.88
C THR A 354 -26.65 43.05 12.88
N SER A 355 -25.62 43.91 12.98
CA SER A 355 -25.80 45.36 12.91
C SER A 355 -26.40 45.81 11.59
N VAL A 356 -25.94 45.26 10.46
CA VAL A 356 -26.48 45.57 9.13
C VAL A 356 -27.93 45.08 9.00
N SER A 357 -28.25 43.91 9.57
CA SER A 357 -29.63 43.42 9.60
C SER A 357 -30.56 44.36 10.37
N HIS A 358 -30.14 44.82 11.56
CA HIS A 358 -30.91 45.78 12.35
C HIS A 358 -31.05 47.13 11.63
N MET A 359 -30.00 47.58 10.95
CA MET A 359 -30.03 48.83 10.17
C MET A 359 -31.02 48.73 9.00
N ALA A 360 -31.03 47.61 8.27
CA ALA A 360 -31.98 47.37 7.19
C ALA A 360 -33.43 47.27 7.71
N GLU A 361 -33.64 46.67 8.89
CA GLU A 361 -34.95 46.64 9.54
C GLU A 361 -35.41 48.05 9.97
N ALA A 362 -34.51 48.82 10.58
CA ALA A 362 -34.77 50.21 10.95
C ALA A 362 -35.07 51.08 9.71
N GLU A 363 -34.31 50.92 8.62
CA GLU A 363 -34.55 51.60 7.34
C GLU A 363 -35.94 51.23 6.80
N GLY A 364 -36.29 49.94 6.81
CA GLY A 364 -37.62 49.47 6.42
C GLY A 364 -38.75 50.07 7.26
N LEU A 365 -38.58 50.15 8.58
CA LEU A 365 -39.55 50.78 9.48
C LEU A 365 -39.65 52.29 9.24
N THR A 366 -38.53 52.98 9.00
CA THR A 366 -38.56 54.42 8.68
C THR A 366 -39.17 54.71 7.32
N ALA A 367 -38.95 53.83 6.33
CA ALA A 367 -39.58 53.92 5.02
C ALA A 367 -41.09 53.70 5.11
N ALA A 368 -41.53 52.68 5.86
CA ALA A 368 -42.95 52.43 6.11
C ALA A 368 -43.61 53.60 6.85
N LEU A 369 -42.96 54.15 7.88
CA LEU A 369 -43.44 55.35 8.57
C LEU A 369 -43.53 56.56 7.61
N GLY A 370 -42.54 56.72 6.73
CA GLY A 370 -42.55 57.75 5.70
C GLY A 370 -43.74 57.62 4.75
N GLU A 371 -44.04 56.40 4.29
CA GLU A 371 -45.19 56.09 3.43
C GLU A 371 -46.52 56.34 4.16
N GLU A 372 -46.67 55.91 5.41
CA GLU A 372 -47.86 56.19 6.23
C GLU A 372 -48.05 57.71 6.49
N MET A 373 -46.94 58.45 6.67
CA MET A 373 -46.98 59.91 6.80
C MET A 373 -47.38 60.59 5.49
N GLU A 374 -46.87 60.13 4.34
CA GLU A 374 -47.28 60.63 3.03
C GLU A 374 -48.77 60.34 2.76
N GLU A 375 -49.26 59.13 3.06
CA GLU A 375 -50.67 58.76 2.94
C GLU A 375 -51.57 59.60 3.87
N SER A 376 -51.09 59.90 5.09
CA SER A 376 -51.79 60.78 6.04
C SER A 376 -51.86 62.23 5.52
N VAL A 377 -50.78 62.72 4.91
CA VAL A 377 -50.73 64.05 4.29
C VAL A 377 -51.65 64.11 3.07
N GLU A 378 -51.62 63.12 2.17
CA GLU A 378 -52.52 63.03 1.01
C GLU A 378 -53.99 62.93 1.43
N SER A 379 -54.29 62.15 2.47
CA SER A 379 -55.63 62.05 3.07
C SER A 379 -56.10 63.39 3.65
N SER A 380 -55.21 64.17 4.26
CA SER A 380 -55.52 65.52 4.76
C SER A 380 -55.78 66.53 3.62
N HIS A 381 -55.17 66.33 2.45
CA HIS A 381 -55.41 67.13 1.25
C HIS A 381 -56.76 66.78 0.59
N LEU A 382 -57.19 65.52 0.63
CA LEU A 382 -58.51 65.09 0.14
C LEU A 382 -59.68 65.57 1.02
N VAL A 383 -59.43 65.85 2.31
CA VAL A 383 -60.44 66.41 3.23
C VAL A 383 -60.58 67.94 3.11
N LYS A 384 -59.65 68.62 2.42
CA LYS A 384 -59.70 70.09 2.20
C LYS A 384 -60.71 70.56 1.14
N ASP A 385 -61.37 69.65 0.43
CA ASP A 385 -62.44 69.97 -0.54
C ASP A 385 -63.87 69.94 0.05
N SER A 386 -64.01 69.95 1.38
CA SER A 386 -65.30 70.29 2.04
C SER A 386 -65.23 71.67 2.69
N PRO A 387 -66.26 72.52 2.53
CA PRO A 387 -66.23 73.88 3.03
C PRO A 387 -66.48 73.90 4.54
N GLU A 388 -65.70 74.77 5.19
CA GLU A 388 -65.94 75.34 6.52
C GLU A 388 -66.11 74.37 7.69
N ILE A 389 -65.09 74.27 8.55
CA ILE A 389 -65.22 74.52 10.00
C ILE A 389 -63.84 74.95 10.52
N SER A 390 -63.80 76.22 10.92
CA SER A 390 -63.21 76.74 12.16
C SER A 390 -61.82 76.26 12.59
N LYS A 391 -60.89 77.22 12.56
CA LYS A 391 -59.88 77.52 13.60
C LYS A 391 -59.98 76.64 14.85
N GLU A 392 -58.98 75.80 15.06
CA GLU A 392 -58.42 75.57 16.39
C GLU A 392 -57.02 74.98 16.23
N THR A 393 -56.01 75.80 16.54
CA THR A 393 -54.64 75.40 16.78
C THR A 393 -54.61 74.62 18.10
N ILE A 394 -55.22 73.45 18.13
CA ILE A 394 -54.98 72.45 19.17
C ILE A 394 -53.63 71.85 18.80
N THR A 395 -52.63 72.19 19.60
CA THR A 395 -51.24 71.74 19.43
C THR A 395 -51.21 70.23 19.27
N GLU A 396 -50.53 69.70 18.25
CA GLU A 396 -50.34 68.26 17.98
C GLU A 396 -49.97 67.42 19.22
N ALA A 397 -49.39 68.07 20.24
CA ALA A 397 -49.12 67.48 21.55
C ALA A 397 -50.38 66.98 22.29
N GLU A 398 -51.52 67.67 22.17
CA GLU A 398 -52.77 67.30 22.84
C GLU A 398 -53.48 66.14 22.11
N THR A 399 -53.37 66.07 20.78
CA THR A 399 -53.89 64.95 19.99
C THR A 399 -53.05 63.67 20.16
N LEU A 400 -51.72 63.80 20.23
CA LEU A 400 -50.80 62.71 20.57
C LEU A 400 -51.04 62.19 21.99
N GLN A 401 -51.23 63.08 22.96
CA GLN A 401 -51.52 62.68 24.34
C GLN A 401 -52.87 61.95 24.44
N ALA A 402 -53.90 62.41 23.72
CA ALA A 402 -55.18 61.71 23.67
C ALA A 402 -55.05 60.32 23.03
N GLY A 403 -54.29 60.18 21.94
CA GLY A 403 -54.01 58.90 21.30
C GLY A 403 -53.23 57.92 22.20
N LEU A 404 -52.25 58.43 22.94
CA LEU A 404 -51.46 57.64 23.90
C LEU A 404 -52.31 57.16 25.08
N VAL A 405 -53.23 58.00 25.58
CA VAL A 405 -54.19 57.61 26.62
C VAL A 405 -55.13 56.51 26.13
N ASP A 406 -55.62 56.61 24.89
CA ASP A 406 -56.49 55.58 24.31
C ASP A 406 -55.74 54.26 24.06
N LEU A 407 -54.47 54.31 23.65
CA LEU A 407 -53.61 53.13 23.53
C LEU A 407 -53.42 52.44 24.89
N LEU A 408 -53.07 53.21 25.93
CA LEU A 408 -52.86 52.68 27.28
C LEU A 408 -54.16 52.07 27.86
N LYS A 409 -55.32 52.64 27.55
CA LYS A 409 -56.62 52.06 27.94
C LYS A 409 -56.93 50.78 27.17
N LYS A 410 -56.63 50.70 25.87
CA LYS A 410 -56.82 49.47 25.07
C LYS A 410 -55.93 48.32 25.54
N LEU A 411 -54.73 48.63 26.03
CA LEU A 411 -53.78 47.65 26.54
C LEU A 411 -53.96 47.32 28.04
N GLN A 412 -55.03 47.83 28.67
CA GLN A 412 -55.31 47.61 30.09
C GLN A 412 -55.45 46.12 30.45
N ASP A 413 -55.96 45.30 29.53
CA ASP A 413 -56.15 43.85 29.74
C ASP A 413 -54.83 43.06 29.78
N LEU A 414 -53.74 43.64 29.26
CA LEU A 414 -52.40 43.02 29.26
C LEU A 414 -51.57 43.44 30.47
N ARG A 415 -52.14 44.22 31.39
CA ARG A 415 -51.45 44.72 32.56
C ARG A 415 -51.27 43.60 33.59
N PRO A 416 -50.11 43.51 34.29
CA PRO A 416 -49.90 42.49 35.31
C PRO A 416 -50.96 42.56 36.41
N ALA A 417 -51.39 41.42 36.93
CA ALA A 417 -52.42 41.34 37.98
C ALA A 417 -52.06 42.10 39.28
N ASN A 418 -50.79 42.48 39.46
CA ASN A 418 -50.26 43.16 40.64
C ASN A 418 -50.14 44.70 40.49
N SER A 419 -50.46 45.28 39.33
CA SER A 419 -50.36 46.72 39.11
C SER A 419 -51.55 47.49 39.68
N GLU A 420 -51.32 48.73 40.13
CA GLU A 420 -52.39 49.65 40.59
C GLU A 420 -53.41 49.95 39.48
N PRO A 421 -54.65 50.39 39.77
CA PRO A 421 -55.65 50.70 38.75
C PRO A 421 -55.17 51.78 37.77
N LEU A 422 -55.47 51.64 36.47
CA LEU A 422 -55.06 52.63 35.45
C LEU A 422 -55.89 53.91 35.62
N VAL A 423 -55.25 54.97 36.13
CA VAL A 423 -55.85 56.30 36.28
C VAL A 423 -55.01 57.29 35.50
N LEU A 424 -55.54 57.75 34.36
CA LEU A 424 -54.89 58.72 33.48
C LEU A 424 -55.76 59.99 33.45
N LEU A 425 -55.48 60.92 34.38
CA LEU A 425 -56.19 62.20 34.47
C LEU A 425 -55.34 63.33 33.88
N ASP A 426 -54.05 63.35 34.21
CA ASP A 426 -53.12 64.40 33.77
C ASP A 426 -51.96 63.83 32.94
N HIS A 427 -51.26 64.71 32.21
CA HIS A 427 -50.04 64.37 31.45
C HIS A 427 -48.99 63.65 32.31
N GLN A 428 -48.90 64.03 33.59
CA GLN A 428 -47.98 63.44 34.54
C GLN A 428 -48.32 61.98 34.88
N ASP A 429 -49.60 61.59 34.80
CA ASP A 429 -50.03 60.21 35.04
C ASP A 429 -49.65 59.32 33.85
N VAL A 430 -49.77 59.83 32.63
CA VAL A 430 -49.30 59.15 31.41
C VAL A 430 -47.80 58.90 31.45
N LEU A 431 -47.00 59.91 31.86
CA LEU A 431 -45.56 59.73 32.03
C LEU A 431 -45.20 58.78 33.17
N ARG A 432 -45.98 58.76 34.27
CA ARG A 432 -45.78 57.82 35.37
C ARG A 432 -46.02 56.39 34.92
N GLU A 433 -47.07 56.16 34.12
CA GLU A 433 -47.38 54.84 33.57
C GLU A 433 -46.32 54.37 32.58
N LEU A 434 -45.86 55.23 31.67
CA LEU A 434 -44.77 54.88 30.74
C LEU A 434 -43.47 54.54 31.48
N LYS A 435 -43.16 55.26 32.57
CA LYS A 435 -42.00 54.93 33.42
C LYS A 435 -42.17 53.59 34.13
N ALA A 436 -43.37 53.30 34.63
CA ALA A 436 -43.68 52.02 35.25
C ALA A 436 -43.55 50.85 34.26
N ILE A 437 -44.01 51.03 33.01
CA ILE A 437 -43.85 50.04 31.93
C ILE A 437 -42.37 49.82 31.62
N LYS A 438 -41.57 50.89 31.54
CA LYS A 438 -40.12 50.79 31.29
C LYS A 438 -39.35 50.13 32.43
N GLU A 439 -39.73 50.43 33.68
CA GLU A 439 -39.12 49.79 34.85
C GLU A 439 -39.51 48.31 34.93
N GLN A 440 -40.73 47.97 34.52
CA GLN A 440 -41.17 46.59 34.38
C GLN A 440 -40.41 45.84 33.29
N GLU A 441 -40.25 46.43 32.10
CA GLU A 441 -39.43 45.88 31.00
C GLU A 441 -38.03 45.53 31.52
N HIS A 442 -37.38 46.49 32.19
CA HIS A 442 -36.05 46.26 32.77
C HIS A 442 -36.04 45.15 33.83
N SER A 443 -37.08 45.05 34.65
CA SER A 443 -37.19 43.96 35.63
C SER A 443 -37.35 42.58 34.98
N LEU A 444 -38.07 42.51 33.86
CA LEU A 444 -38.28 41.27 33.10
C LEU A 444 -37.01 40.86 32.35
N GLU A 445 -36.28 41.80 31.75
CA GLU A 445 -34.96 41.55 31.15
C GLU A 445 -34.00 40.93 32.18
N LEU A 446 -33.97 41.48 33.41
CA LEU A 446 -33.10 41.00 34.47
C LEU A 446 -33.51 39.60 34.98
N GLU A 447 -34.82 39.30 34.99
CA GLU A 447 -35.33 37.95 35.27
C GLU A 447 -34.99 36.96 34.14
N GLU A 448 -35.07 37.39 32.89
CA GLU A 448 -34.71 36.59 31.72
C GLU A 448 -33.21 36.26 31.71
N GLU A 449 -32.34 37.24 31.94
CA GLU A 449 -30.90 37.03 32.10
C GLU A 449 -30.59 36.04 33.22
N ARG A 450 -31.29 36.16 34.36
CA ARG A 450 -31.16 35.21 35.48
C ARG A 450 -31.66 33.82 35.08
N GLY A 451 -32.75 33.74 34.33
CA GLY A 451 -33.30 32.49 33.80
C GLY A 451 -32.33 31.80 32.83
N ALA A 452 -31.73 32.54 31.90
CA ALA A 452 -30.73 32.05 30.97
C ALA A 452 -29.47 31.55 31.68
N ALA A 453 -28.99 32.29 32.69
CA ALA A 453 -27.87 31.87 33.53
C ALA A 453 -28.19 30.57 34.31
N ALA A 454 -29.40 30.45 34.87
CA ALA A 454 -29.83 29.24 35.56
C ALA A 454 -29.96 28.04 34.61
N LEU A 455 -30.42 28.25 33.37
CA LEU A 455 -30.49 27.22 32.34
C LEU A 455 -29.10 26.70 31.97
N ASN A 456 -28.13 27.60 31.76
CA ASN A 456 -26.75 27.23 31.48
C ASN A 456 -26.13 26.41 32.62
N GLN A 457 -26.37 26.80 33.87
CA GLN A 457 -25.95 25.99 35.03
C GLN A 457 -26.62 24.62 35.07
N GLY A 458 -27.90 24.53 34.67
CA GLY A 458 -28.61 23.26 34.54
C GLY A 458 -28.03 22.35 33.46
N LEU A 459 -27.68 22.93 32.30
CA LEU A 459 -27.04 22.21 31.20
C LEU A 459 -25.65 21.69 31.56
N GLU A 460 -24.84 22.48 32.27
CA GLU A 460 -23.53 22.03 32.76
C GLU A 460 -23.65 20.90 33.78
N ARG A 461 -24.65 20.95 34.68
CA ARG A 461 -24.95 19.81 35.57
C ARG A 461 -25.37 18.55 34.80
N LEU A 462 -26.21 18.71 33.77
CA LEU A 462 -26.62 17.60 32.92
C LEU A 462 -25.42 17.01 32.17
N ARG A 463 -24.54 17.87 31.63
CA ARG A 463 -23.30 17.48 30.96
C ARG A 463 -22.38 16.70 31.89
N GLY A 464 -22.16 17.16 33.11
CA GLY A 464 -21.37 16.42 34.11
C GLY A 464 -21.98 15.07 34.47
N SER A 465 -23.31 14.95 34.53
CA SER A 465 -23.99 13.67 34.76
C SER A 465 -23.88 12.72 33.56
N LEU A 466 -23.91 13.25 32.34
CA LEU A 466 -23.73 12.50 31.10
C LEU A 466 -22.28 12.02 30.93
N GLU A 467 -21.30 12.83 31.35
CA GLU A 467 -19.89 12.46 31.31
C GLU A 467 -19.58 11.29 32.26
N LEU A 468 -20.17 11.29 33.47
CA LEU A 468 -20.09 10.15 34.38
C LEU A 468 -20.72 8.89 33.78
N LEU A 469 -21.92 9.01 33.18
CA LEU A 469 -22.60 7.87 32.55
C LEU A 469 -21.80 7.35 31.34
N LEU A 470 -21.26 8.24 30.50
CA LEU A 470 -20.43 7.88 29.36
C LEU A 470 -19.15 7.19 29.85
N SER A 471 -18.46 7.75 30.84
CA SER A 471 -17.27 7.14 31.43
C SER A 471 -17.54 5.72 31.94
N ASP A 472 -18.67 5.50 32.64
CA ASP A 472 -19.07 4.18 33.14
C ASP A 472 -19.35 3.20 31.98
N THR A 473 -20.03 3.67 30.92
CA THR A 473 -20.27 2.84 29.72
C THR A 473 -19.00 2.48 28.96
N TYR A 474 -18.00 3.37 28.93
CA TYR A 474 -16.70 3.09 28.30
C TYR A 474 -15.79 2.22 29.18
N GLN A 475 -15.86 2.37 30.51
CA GLN A 475 -15.13 1.53 31.47
C GLN A 475 -15.56 0.06 31.41
N HIS A 476 -16.82 -0.19 31.07
CA HIS A 476 -17.38 -1.53 30.89
C HIS A 476 -17.38 -2.02 29.44
N ALA A 477 -16.79 -1.26 28.51
CA ALA A 477 -16.62 -1.70 27.12
C ALA A 477 -15.49 -2.75 27.03
N PRO A 478 -15.64 -3.80 26.20
CA PRO A 478 -14.67 -4.89 26.12
C PRO A 478 -13.29 -4.47 25.60
N LEU A 479 -13.20 -3.34 24.88
CA LEU A 479 -11.95 -2.71 24.41
C LEU A 479 -12.13 -1.18 24.37
N ASN A 480 -11.07 -0.42 24.71
CA ASN A 480 -11.04 1.06 24.65
C ASN A 480 -11.31 1.65 23.26
N THR A 481 -11.30 0.84 22.20
CA THR A 481 -11.58 1.23 20.81
C THR A 481 -12.89 0.67 20.27
N SER A 482 -13.64 -0.10 21.07
CA SER A 482 -14.93 -0.65 20.66
C SER A 482 -16.05 0.35 20.96
N PRO A 483 -17.02 0.54 20.04
CA PRO A 483 -18.17 1.39 20.34
C PRO A 483 -18.93 0.82 21.53
N PRO A 484 -19.40 1.68 22.48
CA PRO A 484 -20.27 1.21 23.54
C PRO A 484 -21.49 0.56 22.89
N TYR A 485 -21.94 -0.58 23.42
CA TYR A 485 -22.98 -1.45 22.84
C TYR A 485 -22.56 -2.31 21.62
N ALA A 486 -21.26 -2.52 21.38
CA ALA A 486 -20.82 -3.55 20.45
C ALA A 486 -21.39 -4.93 20.83
N LEU A 487 -22.00 -5.62 19.85
CA LEU A 487 -22.45 -7.01 20.01
C LEU A 487 -21.28 -7.90 20.49
N PRO A 488 -21.51 -8.79 21.48
CA PRO A 488 -20.53 -9.78 21.93
C PRO A 488 -19.85 -10.51 20.77
N LEU A 489 -18.58 -10.87 20.95
CA LEU A 489 -17.75 -11.51 19.90
C LEU A 489 -18.43 -12.74 19.30
N GLU A 490 -19.13 -13.52 20.13
CA GLU A 490 -19.91 -14.69 19.72
C GLU A 490 -21.03 -14.34 18.73
N LEU A 491 -21.77 -13.26 18.98
CA LEU A 491 -22.85 -12.81 18.10
C LEU A 491 -22.31 -12.18 16.81
N ARG A 492 -21.18 -11.47 16.88
CA ARG A 492 -20.49 -10.97 15.67
C ARG A 492 -19.93 -12.10 14.80
N ASN A 493 -19.42 -13.16 15.43
CA ASN A 493 -18.97 -14.34 14.70
C ASN A 493 -20.16 -15.06 14.05
N LEU A 494 -21.27 -15.19 14.78
CA LEU A 494 -22.51 -15.74 14.24
C LEU A 494 -23.05 -14.90 13.06
N GLU A 495 -23.03 -13.57 13.15
CA GLU A 495 -23.42 -12.67 12.05
C GLU A 495 -22.50 -12.84 10.83
N ARG A 496 -21.19 -12.98 11.04
CA ARG A 496 -20.24 -13.23 9.94
C ARG A 496 -20.48 -14.59 9.29
N GLU A 497 -20.79 -15.61 10.09
CA GLU A 497 -21.13 -16.95 9.59
C GLU A 497 -22.45 -16.95 8.82
N THR A 498 -23.49 -16.26 9.29
CA THR A 498 -24.77 -16.16 8.59
C THR A 498 -24.65 -15.38 7.29
N LEU A 499 -23.86 -14.31 7.25
CA LEU A 499 -23.55 -13.58 6.02
C LEU A 499 -22.78 -14.44 5.01
N LYS A 500 -21.78 -15.20 5.48
CA LYS A 500 -21.05 -16.13 4.63
C LYS A 500 -21.96 -17.22 4.07
N MET A 501 -22.79 -17.82 4.92
CA MET A 501 -23.78 -18.84 4.52
C MET A 501 -24.80 -18.27 3.52
N SER A 502 -25.25 -17.02 3.73
CA SER A 502 -26.13 -16.30 2.82
C SER A 502 -25.51 -16.09 1.45
N GLU A 503 -24.22 -15.71 1.39
CA GLU A 503 -23.52 -15.50 0.14
C GLU A 503 -23.26 -16.83 -0.61
N GLU A 504 -22.93 -17.91 0.11
CA GLU A 504 -22.80 -19.26 -0.45
C GLU A 504 -24.14 -19.76 -1.04
N LEU A 505 -25.26 -19.51 -0.35
CA LEU A 505 -26.60 -19.77 -0.85
C LEU A 505 -26.92 -18.94 -2.09
N ARG A 506 -26.58 -17.66 -2.09
CA ARG A 506 -26.78 -16.76 -3.24
C ARG A 506 -26.02 -17.26 -4.46
N GLN A 507 -24.76 -17.66 -4.29
CA GLN A 507 -23.94 -18.26 -5.35
C GLN A 507 -24.54 -19.57 -5.87
N SER A 508 -25.03 -20.42 -4.97
CA SER A 508 -25.70 -21.68 -5.33
C SER A 508 -26.97 -21.43 -6.14
N VAL A 509 -27.76 -20.41 -5.78
CA VAL A 509 -28.94 -19.98 -6.54
C VAL A 509 -28.56 -19.50 -7.94
N VAL A 510 -27.48 -18.71 -8.08
CA VAL A 510 -26.99 -18.27 -9.41
C VAL A 510 -26.56 -19.46 -10.26
N ILE A 511 -25.87 -20.44 -9.68
CA ILE A 511 -25.49 -21.67 -10.39
C ILE A 511 -26.73 -22.45 -10.84
N LEU A 512 -27.72 -22.60 -9.97
CA LEU A 512 -28.99 -23.25 -10.30
C LEU A 512 -29.74 -22.51 -11.42
N GLN A 513 -29.83 -21.18 -11.35
CA GLN A 513 -30.44 -20.37 -12.42
C GLN A 513 -29.71 -20.55 -13.75
N LYS A 514 -28.37 -20.58 -13.75
CA LYS A 514 -27.58 -20.85 -14.95
C LYS A 514 -27.83 -22.25 -15.50
N ASN A 515 -27.96 -23.24 -14.63
CA ASN A 515 -28.28 -24.62 -15.03
C ASN A 515 -29.69 -24.74 -15.60
N VAL A 516 -30.68 -24.06 -15.01
CA VAL A 516 -32.07 -23.99 -15.53
C VAL A 516 -32.09 -23.29 -16.90
N ALA A 517 -31.41 -22.15 -17.04
CA ALA A 517 -31.28 -21.45 -18.33
C ALA A 517 -30.59 -22.33 -19.39
N SER A 518 -29.64 -23.18 -18.97
CA SER A 518 -29.00 -24.14 -19.87
C SER A 518 -29.92 -25.29 -20.29
N LEU A 519 -30.89 -25.68 -19.45
CA LEU A 519 -31.92 -26.68 -19.75
C LEU A 519 -33.03 -26.10 -20.64
N GLU A 520 -33.37 -24.82 -20.47
CA GLU A 520 -34.34 -24.08 -21.29
C GLU A 520 -33.76 -23.60 -22.64
N SER A 521 -32.46 -23.79 -22.87
CA SER A 521 -31.82 -23.52 -24.15
C SER A 521 -32.56 -24.21 -25.31
N ASP A 522 -32.78 -23.48 -26.41
CA ASP A 522 -33.39 -24.00 -27.65
C ASP A 522 -32.72 -25.28 -28.17
N ARG A 523 -31.46 -25.53 -27.80
CA ARG A 523 -30.71 -26.72 -28.21
C ARG A 523 -31.08 -27.95 -27.37
N SER A 524 -31.30 -27.81 -26.07
CA SER A 524 -31.75 -28.89 -25.18
C SER A 524 -33.23 -29.18 -25.39
N THR A 525 -34.06 -28.16 -25.59
CA THR A 525 -35.50 -28.36 -25.92
C THR A 525 -35.67 -29.06 -27.28
N LYS A 526 -34.88 -28.72 -28.31
CA LYS A 526 -34.86 -29.45 -29.60
C LYS A 526 -34.38 -30.89 -29.46
N LYS A 527 -33.37 -31.17 -28.62
CA LYS A 527 -32.93 -32.54 -28.34
C LYS A 527 -34.00 -33.33 -27.59
N LEU A 528 -34.63 -32.73 -26.58
CA LEU A 528 -35.73 -33.35 -25.84
C LEU A 528 -36.93 -33.63 -26.76
N GLN A 529 -37.31 -32.67 -27.61
CA GLN A 529 -38.33 -32.87 -28.63
C GLN A 529 -37.95 -33.94 -29.64
N SER A 530 -36.69 -34.01 -30.09
CA SER A 530 -36.24 -35.10 -30.97
C SER A 530 -36.27 -36.46 -30.28
N PHE A 531 -35.97 -36.52 -28.99
CA PHE A 531 -36.02 -37.74 -28.18
C PHE A 531 -37.46 -38.19 -27.96
N VAL A 532 -38.36 -37.28 -27.58
CA VAL A 532 -39.81 -37.55 -27.48
C VAL A 532 -40.38 -37.97 -28.83
N HIS A 533 -39.98 -37.31 -29.92
CA HIS A 533 -40.40 -37.68 -31.27
C HIS A 533 -39.87 -39.07 -31.68
N HIS A 534 -38.66 -39.45 -31.25
CA HIS A 534 -38.09 -40.77 -31.49
C HIS A 534 -38.74 -41.86 -30.62
N ALA A 535 -39.04 -41.55 -29.36
CA ALA A 535 -39.76 -42.44 -28.44
C ALA A 535 -41.20 -42.69 -28.92
N LEU A 536 -41.89 -41.67 -29.42
CA LEU A 536 -43.24 -41.78 -30.00
C LEU A 536 -43.26 -42.44 -31.39
N LYS A 537 -42.14 -42.45 -32.13
CA LYS A 537 -41.99 -43.16 -33.41
C LYS A 537 -41.41 -44.57 -33.29
N SER A 538 -40.94 -44.98 -32.11
CA SER A 538 -40.47 -46.36 -31.91
C SER A 538 -41.67 -47.31 -31.93
N PRO A 539 -41.69 -48.30 -32.83
CA PRO A 539 -42.86 -49.16 -33.06
C PRO A 539 -43.16 -50.16 -31.93
N GLU A 540 -42.36 -50.20 -30.86
CA GLU A 540 -42.54 -51.16 -29.76
C GLU A 540 -43.60 -50.74 -28.71
N LEU A 541 -44.20 -49.54 -28.82
CA LEU A 541 -45.28 -49.08 -27.93
C LEU A 541 -46.66 -48.98 -28.61
N ARG A 542 -46.80 -49.47 -29.86
CA ARG A 542 -48.11 -49.62 -30.52
C ARG A 542 -48.61 -51.06 -30.58
N SER A 543 -47.92 -52.01 -29.94
CA SER A 543 -48.45 -53.34 -29.68
C SER A 543 -48.25 -53.74 -28.23
N LYS A 544 -49.01 -53.11 -27.34
CA LYS A 544 -49.65 -53.74 -26.18
C LYS A 544 -50.74 -52.83 -25.64
#